data_AF-A0A528V3P0-F1
#
_entry.id   AF-A0A528V3P0-F1
#
_cell.length_a   1.000
_cell.length_b   1.000
_cell.length_c   1.000
_cell.angle_alpha   90.00
_cell.angle_beta   90.00
_cell.angle_gamma   90.00
#
_symmetry.space_group_name_H-M   'P 1'
#
loop_
_entity.id
_entity.type
_entity.pdbx_description
1 polymer ?
#
loop_
_entity_poly.entity_id
_entity_poly.type
_entity_poly.pdbx_seq_one_letter_code
_entity_poly.pdbx_strand_id
1 'polypeptide(L)'
;ALLMTSHDREFMNRIVDKVVEIDGGSLTAYSGNYEFYQQQRAIADRQQLAQFERQQAMLAKEIAFIERFKARASHAAQVQSRVKKLEK
;
A
#
# COMPACT_ATOMS: atom_id res chain seq x y z
N ALA A 1 -15.63 -20.52 -19.92
CA ALA A 1 -15.36 -19.78 -18.67
C ALA A 1 -16.69 -19.22 -18.16
N LEU A 2 -17.04 -19.45 -16.90
CA LEU A 2 -18.26 -18.93 -16.27
C LEU A 2 -17.86 -17.76 -15.37
N LEU A 3 -18.50 -16.61 -15.55
CA LEU A 3 -18.32 -15.44 -14.69
C LEU A 3 -19.68 -15.11 -14.08
N MET A 4 -19.70 -14.98 -12.77
CA MET A 4 -20.92 -14.69 -12.01
C MET A 4 -20.62 -13.66 -10.94
N THR A 5 -21.61 -12.83 -10.64
CA THR A 5 -21.58 -11.88 -9.53
C THR A 5 -22.64 -12.32 -8.52
N SER A 6 -22.22 -12.65 -7.30
CA SER A 6 -23.11 -13.04 -6.20
C SER A 6 -22.72 -12.32 -4.92
N HIS A 7 -23.72 -11.98 -4.12
CA HIS A 7 -23.54 -11.41 -2.79
C HIS A 7 -23.64 -12.49 -1.68
N ASP A 8 -24.02 -13.71 -2.02
CA ASP A 8 -24.11 -14.82 -1.07
C ASP A 8 -22.73 -15.42 -0.80
N ARG A 9 -22.28 -15.30 0.46
CA ARG A 9 -20.95 -15.71 0.90
C ARG A 9 -20.79 -17.23 0.93
N GLU A 10 -21.81 -17.98 1.36
CA GLU A 10 -21.71 -19.44 1.43
C GLU A 10 -21.67 -20.06 0.03
N PHE A 11 -22.46 -19.51 -0.89
CA PHE A 11 -22.46 -19.93 -2.29
C PHE A 11 -21.11 -19.66 -2.95
N MET A 12 -20.57 -18.45 -2.78
CA MET A 12 -19.26 -18.07 -3.31
C MET A 12 -18.15 -18.92 -2.70
N ASN A 13 -18.20 -19.23 -1.40
CA ASN A 13 -17.17 -20.04 -0.74
C ASN A 13 -17.13 -21.49 -1.24
N ARG A 14 -18.26 -22.05 -1.70
CA ARG A 14 -18.36 -23.44 -2.17
C ARG A 14 -18.04 -23.62 -3.65
N ILE A 15 -18.29 -22.60 -4.47
CA ILE A 15 -18.25 -22.73 -5.95
C ILE A 15 -17.07 -21.99 -6.57
N VAL A 16 -16.56 -20.95 -5.92
CA VAL A 16 -15.56 -20.08 -6.53
C VAL A 16 -14.15 -20.52 -6.14
N ASP A 17 -13.35 -20.83 -7.16
CA ASP A 17 -11.91 -21.11 -7.03
C ASP A 17 -11.03 -19.86 -7.18
N LYS A 18 -11.59 -18.77 -7.71
CA LYS A 18 -10.89 -17.49 -7.93
C LYS A 18 -11.79 -16.30 -7.67
N VAL A 19 -11.37 -15.43 -6.77
CA VAL A 19 -12.08 -14.18 -6.44
C VAL A 19 -11.32 -13.02 -7.07
N VAL A 20 -12.03 -12.13 -7.76
CA VAL A 20 -11.45 -10.88 -8.28
C VAL A 20 -12.04 -9.73 -7.48
N GLU A 21 -11.17 -9.02 -6.77
CA GLU A 21 -11.50 -7.77 -6.07
C GLU A 21 -11.26 -6.59 -7.00
N ILE A 22 -12.16 -5.62 -6.92
CA ILE A 22 -12.03 -4.33 -7.59
C ILE A 22 -11.95 -3.27 -6.49
N ASP A 23 -10.79 -2.68 -6.30
CA ASP A 23 -10.57 -1.63 -5.30
C ASP A 23 -9.71 -0.50 -5.89
N GLY A 24 -10.11 0.75 -5.66
CA GLY A 24 -9.33 1.92 -6.07
C GLY A 24 -8.98 2.02 -7.57
N GLY A 25 -9.74 1.36 -8.46
CA GLY A 25 -9.44 1.28 -9.89
C GLY A 25 -8.44 0.19 -10.28
N SER A 26 -7.99 -0.63 -9.32
CA SER A 26 -7.15 -1.79 -9.55
C SER A 26 -7.94 -3.09 -9.42
N LEU A 27 -7.57 -4.08 -10.23
CA LEU A 27 -8.12 -5.43 -10.19
C LEU A 27 -7.10 -6.35 -9.52
N THR A 28 -7.49 -6.99 -8.42
CA THR A 28 -6.64 -7.96 -7.72
C THR A 28 -7.31 -9.32 -7.73
N ALA A 29 -6.66 -10.30 -8.35
CA ALA A 29 -7.14 -11.67 -8.41
C ALA A 29 -6.52 -12.49 -7.28
N TYR A 30 -7.38 -13.12 -6.48
CA TYR A 30 -7.03 -14.06 -5.42
C TYR A 30 -7.37 -15.47 -5.88
N SER A 31 -6.43 -16.41 -5.74
CA SER A 31 -6.67 -17.83 -6.02
C SER A 31 -7.06 -18.53 -4.73
N GLY A 32 -8.33 -18.92 -4.64
CA GLY A 32 -8.92 -19.47 -3.42
C GLY A 32 -10.41 -19.13 -3.30
N ASN A 33 -11.01 -19.64 -2.24
CA ASN A 33 -12.39 -19.40 -1.89
C ASN A 33 -12.61 -18.00 -1.26
N TYR A 34 -13.86 -17.69 -0.93
CA TYR A 34 -14.21 -16.38 -0.36
C TYR A 34 -13.55 -16.11 1.00
N GLU A 35 -13.44 -17.13 1.86
CA GLU A 35 -12.78 -16.98 3.16
C GLU A 35 -11.28 -16.69 3.03
N PHE A 36 -10.61 -17.34 2.07
CA PHE A 36 -9.22 -17.08 1.75
C PHE A 36 -9.03 -15.62 1.29
N TYR A 37 -9.90 -15.14 0.40
CA TYR A 37 -9.91 -13.74 -0.01
C TYR A 37 -10.06 -12.78 1.18
N GLN A 38 -11.01 -13.04 2.09
CA GLN A 38 -11.21 -12.20 3.29
C GLN A 38 -9.95 -12.12 4.18
N GLN A 39 -9.26 -13.24 4.37
CA GLN A 39 -8.01 -13.28 5.13
C GLN A 39 -6.89 -12.52 4.43
N GLN A 40 -6.74 -12.71 3.11
CA GLN A 40 -5.73 -12.01 2.31
C GLN A 40 -5.95 -10.51 2.32
N ARG A 41 -7.21 -10.07 2.18
CA ARG A 41 -7.59 -8.65 2.26
C ARG A 41 -7.18 -8.03 3.60
N ALA A 42 -7.50 -8.69 4.71
CA ALA A 42 -7.12 -8.22 6.04
C ALA A 42 -5.60 -8.20 6.28
N ILE A 43 -4.82 -9.02 5.56
CA ILE A 43 -3.35 -8.98 5.59
C ILE A 43 -2.86 -7.81 4.73
N ALA A 44 -3.41 -7.63 3.54
CA ALA A 44 -3.07 -6.54 2.62
C ALA A 44 -3.32 -5.17 3.27
N ASP A 45 -4.46 -4.97 3.90
CA ASP A 45 -4.80 -3.72 4.60
C ASP A 45 -3.80 -3.41 5.71
N ARG A 46 -3.44 -4.43 6.52
CA ARG A 46 -2.43 -4.27 7.58
C ARG A 46 -1.05 -3.95 7.01
N GLN A 47 -0.67 -4.56 5.90
CA GLN A 47 0.61 -4.27 5.25
C GLN A 47 0.63 -2.86 4.67
N GLN A 48 -0.45 -2.40 4.05
CA GLN A 48 -0.57 -1.04 3.53
C GLN A 48 -0.45 0.00 4.65
N LEU A 49 -1.15 -0.19 5.77
CA LEU A 49 -1.04 0.68 6.94
C LEU A 49 0.39 0.71 7.47
N ALA A 50 1.03 -0.45 7.66
CA ALA A 50 2.40 -0.51 8.14
C ALA A 50 3.42 0.13 7.17
N GLN A 51 3.21 0.00 5.86
CA GLN A 51 4.03 0.67 4.85
C GLN A 51 3.85 2.19 4.90
N PHE A 52 2.60 2.65 5.03
CA PHE A 52 2.28 4.06 5.15
C PHE A 52 2.91 4.69 6.40
N GLU A 53 2.81 4.04 7.55
CA GLU A 53 3.47 4.48 8.79
C GLU A 53 4.99 4.55 8.64
N ARG A 54 5.61 3.54 8.01
CA ARG A 54 7.05 3.54 7.73
C ARG A 54 7.45 4.67 6.78
N GLN A 55 6.66 4.92 5.75
CA GLN A 55 6.88 6.04 4.83
C GLN A 55 6.79 7.38 5.54
N GLN A 56 5.76 7.59 6.37
CA GLN A 56 5.63 8.81 7.18
C GLN A 56 6.79 8.99 8.15
N ALA A 57 7.21 7.94 8.85
CA ALA A 57 8.34 7.99 9.76
C ALA A 57 9.65 8.30 9.04
N MET A 58 9.85 7.75 7.83
CA MET A 58 11.00 8.09 6.98
C MET A 58 10.95 9.56 6.56
N LEU A 59 9.81 10.04 6.07
CA LEU A 59 9.61 11.44 5.68
C LEU A 59 9.85 12.40 6.85
N ALA A 60 9.32 12.10 8.04
CA ALA A 60 9.54 12.90 9.24
C ALA A 60 11.02 12.96 9.64
N LYS A 61 11.73 11.83 9.55
CA LYS A 61 13.19 11.79 9.79
C LYS A 61 13.96 12.60 8.75
N GLU A 62 13.54 12.54 7.49
CA GLU A 62 14.16 13.29 6.41
C GLU A 62 13.94 14.79 6.56
N ILE A 63 12.73 15.22 6.93
CA ILE A 63 12.39 16.62 7.24
C ILE A 63 13.22 17.12 8.42
N ALA A 64 13.26 16.37 9.54
CA ALA A 64 14.04 16.75 10.71
C ALA A 64 15.56 16.82 10.42
N PHE A 65 16.05 15.95 9.53
CA PHE A 65 17.42 16.01 9.03
C PHE A 65 17.63 17.29 8.21
N ILE A 66 16.75 17.61 7.26
CA ILE A 66 16.83 18.85 6.48
C ILE A 66 16.83 20.08 7.39
N GLU A 67 15.93 20.18 8.38
CA GLU A 67 15.85 21.32 9.30
C GLU A 67 17.14 21.49 10.13
N ARG A 68 17.67 20.40 10.69
CA ARG A 68 18.90 20.42 11.49
C ARG A 68 20.13 20.81 10.66
N PHE A 69 20.17 20.42 9.39
CA PHE A 69 21.28 20.73 8.48
C PHE A 69 21.11 22.07 7.75
N LYS A 70 19.89 22.61 7.61
CA LYS A 70 19.67 23.98 7.12
C LYS A 70 20.21 25.03 8.10
N ALA A 71 20.19 24.72 9.40
CA ALA A 71 20.83 25.56 10.43
C ALA A 71 22.37 25.48 10.44
N ARG A 72 22.98 24.45 9.85
CA ARG A 72 24.44 24.31 9.68
C ARG A 72 24.79 24.38 8.20
N ALA A 73 25.06 25.59 7.72
CA ALA A 73 25.32 25.95 6.32
C ALA A 73 26.52 25.26 5.62
N SER A 74 27.08 24.15 6.13
CA SER A 74 28.25 23.47 5.58
C SER A 74 27.96 22.19 4.79
N HIS A 75 26.71 21.73 4.68
CA HIS A 75 26.32 20.52 3.91
C HIS A 75 25.19 20.78 2.89
N ALA A 76 25.08 22.01 2.36
CA ALA A 76 24.01 22.44 1.46
C ALA A 76 23.93 21.67 0.12
N ALA A 77 25.04 21.15 -0.39
CA ALA A 77 25.08 20.44 -1.68
C ALA A 77 24.35 19.09 -1.66
N GLN A 78 24.33 18.38 -0.52
CA GLN A 78 23.62 17.11 -0.37
C GLN A 78 22.10 17.30 -0.17
N VAL A 79 21.71 18.39 0.46
CA VAL A 79 20.31 18.74 0.71
C VAL A 79 19.60 19.16 -0.59
N GLN A 80 20.26 19.93 -1.46
CA GLN A 80 19.68 20.33 -2.75
C GLN A 80 19.40 19.15 -3.70
N SER A 81 20.24 18.12 -3.68
CA SER A 81 20.02 16.90 -4.48
C SER A 81 18.78 16.12 -4.04
N ARG A 82 18.45 16.13 -2.73
CA ARG A 82 17.27 15.46 -2.17
C ARG A 82 15.98 16.25 -2.34
N VAL A 83 16.01 17.58 -2.19
CA VAL A 83 14.85 18.45 -2.43
C VAL A 83 14.35 18.30 -3.87
N LYS A 84 15.27 18.31 -4.84
CA LYS A 84 14.93 18.16 -6.26
C LYS A 84 14.36 16.79 -6.64
N LYS A 85 14.57 15.77 -5.80
CA LYS A 85 14.03 14.41 -5.97
C LYS A 85 12.65 14.23 -5.34
N LEU A 86 12.25 15.12 -4.43
CA LEU A 86 10.94 15.11 -3.77
C LEU A 86 9.91 15.98 -4.51
N GLU A 87 10.36 16.98 -5.28
CA GLU A 87 9.50 17.87 -6.09
C GLU A 87 9.10 17.29 -7.46
N LYS A 88 9.55 16.07 -7.80
CA LYS A 88 9.26 15.41 -9.08
C LYS A 88 8.47 14.13 -8.85
#